data_AF-A0A5M5BQI2-F1
#
_entry.id   AF-A0A5M5BQI2-F1
#
_cell.length_a   1.000
_cell.length_b   1.000
_cell.length_c   1.000
_cell.angle_alpha   90.00
_cell.angle_beta   90.00
_cell.angle_gamma   90.00
#
_symmetry.space_group_name_H-M   'P 1'
#
loop_
_entity.id
_entity.type
_entity.pdbx_description
1 polymer ?
#
loop_
_entity_poly.entity_id
_entity_poly.type
_entity_poly.pdbx_seq_one_letter_code
_entity_poly.pdbx_strand_id
1 'polypeptide(L)'
;LNLEVRIEGCDAVNDWDFWVYPAQVELVQGTVYTTDTLDAKALAVLQDGGNVLITAAGKIQYGKEVKQYFTPVFWNTSWFKMRPPHTTGIFLNEYHPLFREFPTEYHSNLQWWELLNKAQVMQFTDFPATFQPTVQSIDTWFISRKIGMLFEAKVLNGKLMMTSMDITSQPEKRIVARQMHKAILNYMNSDAFRPADKIAPELIQALFTKVAGDVKSYTKDSPDELKPKIN
;
A
#
# COMPACT_ATOMS: atom_id res chain seq x y z
N LEU A 1 -17.17 8.34 12.02
CA LEU A 1 -17.99 9.13 12.97
C LEU A 1 -17.84 10.56 12.55
N ASN A 2 -18.92 11.32 12.36
CA ASN A 2 -18.86 12.74 12.02
C ASN A 2 -19.29 13.57 13.23
N LEU A 3 -18.53 14.60 13.56
CA LEU A 3 -18.87 15.59 14.59
C LEU A 3 -19.24 16.89 13.89
N GLU A 4 -20.51 17.29 14.02
CA GLU A 4 -21.01 18.57 13.53
C GLU A 4 -21.19 19.55 14.69
N VAL A 5 -20.70 20.78 14.55
CA VAL A 5 -20.88 21.86 15.52
C VAL A 5 -21.48 23.07 14.82
N ARG A 6 -22.60 23.58 15.38
CA ARG A 6 -23.35 24.74 14.87
C ARG A 6 -23.40 25.87 15.89
N ILE A 7 -23.36 27.11 15.42
CA ILE A 7 -23.62 28.29 16.26
C ILE A 7 -25.13 28.48 16.40
N GLU A 8 -25.63 28.59 17.63
CA GLU A 8 -27.06 28.78 17.89
C GLU A 8 -27.58 30.06 17.20
N GLY A 9 -28.72 29.94 16.51
CA GLY A 9 -29.34 31.07 15.80
C GLY A 9 -28.76 31.39 14.43
N CYS A 10 -27.83 30.59 13.88
CA CYS A 10 -27.39 30.73 12.49
C CYS A 10 -27.14 29.39 11.78
N ASP A 11 -26.90 29.46 10.47
CA ASP A 11 -26.63 28.30 9.62
C ASP A 11 -25.14 27.95 9.49
N ALA A 12 -24.25 28.64 10.21
CA ALA A 12 -22.82 28.35 10.17
C ALA A 12 -22.51 27.03 10.90
N VAL A 13 -21.81 26.13 10.21
CA VAL A 13 -21.47 24.77 10.65
C VAL A 13 -20.00 24.48 10.39
N ASN A 14 -19.36 23.77 11.32
CA ASN A 14 -18.13 23.04 11.06
C ASN A 14 -18.37 21.55 11.30
N ASP A 15 -17.82 20.70 10.44
CA ASP A 15 -17.90 19.25 10.56
C ASP A 15 -16.51 18.60 10.43
N TRP A 16 -16.32 17.51 11.18
CA TRP A 16 -15.08 16.75 11.17
C TRP A 16 -15.33 15.26 11.23
N ASP A 17 -14.62 14.51 10.39
CA ASP A 17 -14.62 13.06 10.44
C ASP A 17 -13.58 12.49 11.40
N PHE A 18 -14.01 11.46 12.12
CA PHE A 18 -13.23 10.68 13.06
C PHE A 18 -13.28 9.20 12.69
N TRP A 19 -12.09 8.58 12.68
CA TRP A 19 -11.90 7.15 12.57
C TRP A 19 -11.65 6.59 13.96
N VAL A 20 -12.55 5.71 14.40
CA VAL A 20 -12.57 5.21 15.78
C VAL A 20 -12.07 3.78 15.78
N TYR A 21 -11.10 3.50 16.65
CA TYR A 21 -10.53 2.18 16.86
C TYR A 21 -10.73 1.74 18.31
N PRO A 22 -10.85 0.43 18.58
CA PRO A 22 -10.92 -0.09 19.94
C PRO A 22 -9.72 0.38 20.79
N ALA A 23 -10.02 0.79 22.03
CA ALA A 23 -8.99 1.23 22.98
C ALA A 23 -8.01 0.10 23.32
N GLN A 24 -8.52 -1.13 23.44
CA GLN A 24 -7.74 -2.34 23.66
C GLN A 24 -7.84 -3.23 22.42
N VAL A 25 -6.68 -3.68 21.93
CA VAL A 25 -6.56 -4.51 20.73
C VAL A 25 -5.69 -5.71 21.07
N GLU A 26 -6.27 -6.89 20.96
CA GLU A 26 -5.54 -8.15 20.99
C GLU A 26 -5.16 -8.56 19.57
N LEU A 27 -3.87 -8.86 19.37
CA LEU A 27 -3.31 -9.42 18.14
C LEU A 27 -3.26 -10.94 18.26
N VAL A 28 -4.12 -11.63 17.51
CA VAL A 28 -4.19 -13.09 17.51
C VAL A 28 -3.41 -13.62 16.32
N GLN A 29 -2.24 -14.20 16.58
CA GLN A 29 -1.37 -14.75 15.55
C GLN A 29 -2.03 -15.95 14.83
N GLY A 30 -2.68 -16.84 15.60
CA GLY A 30 -3.25 -18.07 15.07
C GLY A 30 -2.18 -18.98 14.45
N THR A 31 -2.41 -19.43 13.23
CA THR A 31 -1.47 -20.27 12.46
C THR A 31 -0.61 -19.47 11.48
N VAL A 32 -0.76 -18.15 11.43
CA VAL A 32 0.01 -17.28 10.54
C VAL A 32 1.46 -17.26 10.98
N TYR A 33 2.38 -17.45 10.04
CA TYR A 33 3.80 -17.21 10.28
C TYR A 33 4.16 -15.78 9.87
N THR A 34 4.55 -14.93 10.83
CA THR A 34 5.01 -13.55 10.55
C THR A 34 6.53 -13.50 10.45
N THR A 35 7.02 -12.83 9.41
CA THR A 35 8.44 -12.50 9.20
C THR A 35 8.54 -11.14 8.49
N ASP A 36 9.75 -10.63 8.28
CA ASP A 36 10.00 -9.36 7.59
C ASP A 36 10.63 -9.53 6.20
N THR A 37 10.87 -10.78 5.78
CA THR A 37 11.51 -11.14 4.51
C THR A 37 11.01 -12.49 4.00
N LEU A 38 11.26 -12.81 2.73
CA LEU A 38 11.00 -14.15 2.18
C LEU A 38 12.18 -15.09 2.49
N ASP A 39 12.34 -15.46 3.76
CA ASP A 39 13.40 -16.38 4.20
C ASP A 39 13.07 -17.86 3.90
N ALA A 40 14.03 -18.74 4.19
CA ALA A 40 13.87 -20.18 4.01
C ALA A 40 12.69 -20.78 4.82
N LYS A 41 12.38 -20.21 5.98
CA LYS A 41 11.27 -20.66 6.81
C LYS A 41 9.93 -20.22 6.21
N ALA A 42 9.84 -19.00 5.69
CA ALA A 42 8.67 -18.51 4.97
C ALA A 42 8.37 -19.37 3.75
N LEU A 43 9.40 -19.70 2.97
CA LEU A 43 9.28 -20.61 1.83
C LEU A 43 8.81 -22.00 2.24
N ALA A 44 9.35 -22.56 3.33
CA ALA A 44 8.91 -23.85 3.86
C ALA A 44 7.43 -23.82 4.28
N VAL A 45 7.01 -22.80 5.04
CA VAL A 45 5.61 -22.65 5.45
C VAL A 45 4.67 -22.53 4.25
N LEU A 46 5.06 -21.74 3.24
CA LEU A 46 4.29 -21.63 1.99
C LEU A 46 4.25 -22.95 1.20
N GLN A 47 5.35 -23.70 1.18
CA GLN A 47 5.42 -25.01 0.53
C GLN A 47 4.49 -26.03 1.22
N ASP A 48 4.37 -25.96 2.54
CA ASP A 48 3.49 -26.82 3.34
C ASP A 48 2.02 -26.38 3.33
N GLY A 49 1.69 -25.30 2.60
CA GLY A 49 0.31 -24.80 2.47
C GLY A 49 -0.13 -23.82 3.56
N GLY A 50 0.80 -23.34 4.38
CA GLY A 50 0.54 -22.38 5.45
C GLY A 50 0.33 -20.94 4.99
N ASN A 51 -0.03 -20.09 5.96
CA ASN A 51 -0.22 -18.66 5.77
C ASN A 51 1.02 -17.90 6.26
N VAL A 52 1.54 -16.99 5.43
CA VAL A 52 2.69 -16.14 5.78
C VAL A 52 2.31 -14.67 5.70
N LEU A 53 2.63 -13.92 6.75
CA LEU A 53 2.57 -12.46 6.78
C LEU A 53 4.00 -11.90 6.69
N ILE A 54 4.27 -11.09 5.68
CA ILE A 54 5.55 -10.38 5.54
C ILE A 54 5.37 -8.90 5.86
N THR A 55 6.03 -8.41 6.90
CA THR A 55 6.09 -6.99 7.28
C THR A 55 7.41 -6.38 6.81
N ALA A 56 7.47 -5.95 5.56
CA ALA A 56 8.69 -5.55 4.85
C ALA A 56 9.03 -4.05 4.92
N ALA A 57 8.47 -3.32 5.89
CA ALA A 57 8.76 -1.90 6.06
C ALA A 57 10.27 -1.66 6.22
N GLY A 58 10.82 -0.75 5.41
CA GLY A 58 12.26 -0.45 5.39
C GLY A 58 13.13 -1.43 4.61
N LYS A 59 12.57 -2.53 4.06
CA LYS A 59 13.32 -3.58 3.35
C LYS A 59 13.06 -3.63 1.84
N ILE A 60 12.08 -2.89 1.33
CA ILE A 60 11.74 -2.91 -0.10
C ILE A 60 12.85 -2.24 -0.92
N GLN A 61 13.32 -2.95 -1.95
CA GLN A 61 14.24 -2.39 -2.95
C GLN A 61 13.50 -2.03 -4.23
N TYR A 62 12.57 -2.88 -4.69
CA TYR A 62 11.90 -2.63 -5.96
C TYR A 62 10.75 -1.65 -5.76
N GLY A 63 10.98 -0.39 -6.14
CA GLY A 63 10.08 0.74 -5.89
C GLY A 63 10.68 1.82 -4.99
N LYS A 64 11.92 1.65 -4.49
CA LYS A 64 12.57 2.63 -3.60
C LYS A 64 12.80 4.01 -4.25
N GLU A 65 12.77 4.08 -5.58
CA GLU A 65 12.84 5.30 -6.39
C GLU A 65 11.55 6.11 -6.32
N VAL A 66 10.43 5.49 -5.96
CA VAL A 66 9.16 6.17 -5.72
C VAL A 66 9.16 6.69 -4.27
N LYS A 67 9.04 8.00 -4.09
CA LYS A 67 8.97 8.64 -2.79
C LYS A 67 7.52 8.98 -2.47
N GLN A 68 6.88 8.14 -1.66
CA GLN A 68 5.49 8.33 -1.27
C GLN A 68 5.36 9.24 -0.04
N TYR A 69 4.43 10.17 -0.13
CA TYR A 69 3.98 11.03 0.96
C TYR A 69 2.46 10.93 1.03
N PHE A 70 1.87 11.32 2.16
CA PHE A 70 0.41 11.44 2.22
C PHE A 70 -0.11 12.56 1.32
N THR A 71 0.61 13.68 1.28
CA THR A 71 0.30 14.79 0.37
C THR A 71 0.65 14.40 -1.07
N PRO A 72 -0.23 14.70 -2.04
CA PRO A 72 0.00 14.33 -3.42
C PRO A 72 1.13 15.13 -4.07
N VAL A 73 1.54 14.69 -5.26
CA VAL A 73 2.36 15.48 -6.20
C VAL A 73 1.85 16.93 -6.28
N PHE A 74 2.78 17.89 -6.20
CA PHE A 74 2.47 19.30 -6.46
C PHE A 74 2.57 19.63 -7.95
N TRP A 75 1.43 19.94 -8.57
CA TRP A 75 1.23 20.45 -9.94
C TRP A 75 1.86 19.63 -11.08
N ASN A 76 3.19 19.48 -11.15
CA ASN A 76 3.89 18.85 -12.27
C ASN A 76 5.27 18.30 -11.87
N THR A 77 5.38 16.98 -11.61
CA THR A 77 6.69 16.37 -11.26
C THR A 77 7.75 16.55 -12.36
N SER A 78 7.37 16.59 -13.64
CA SER A 78 8.32 16.78 -14.74
C SER A 78 9.01 18.16 -14.67
N TRP A 79 8.24 19.22 -14.41
CA TRP A 79 8.79 20.57 -14.26
C TRP A 79 9.71 20.71 -13.04
N PHE A 80 9.39 19.98 -11.97
CA PHE A 80 10.21 19.93 -10.76
C PHE A 80 11.32 18.88 -10.79
N LYS A 81 11.74 18.44 -11.99
CA LYS A 81 12.85 17.47 -12.18
C LYS A 81 12.67 16.18 -11.38
N MET A 82 11.44 15.67 -11.34
CA MET A 82 11.05 14.47 -10.60
C MET A 82 11.41 14.53 -9.11
N ARG A 83 11.28 15.71 -8.49
CA ARG A 83 11.39 15.83 -7.03
C ARG A 83 10.19 15.18 -6.34
N PRO A 84 10.38 14.56 -5.17
CA PRO A 84 9.30 14.04 -4.33
C PRO A 84 8.28 15.12 -3.95
N PRO A 85 7.03 14.72 -3.65
CA PRO A 85 6.51 13.35 -3.66
C PRO A 85 6.20 12.83 -5.08
N HIS A 86 6.15 11.51 -5.25
CA HIS A 86 5.90 10.84 -6.53
C HIS A 86 4.51 10.24 -6.66
N THR A 87 3.71 10.25 -5.59
CA THR A 87 2.38 9.62 -5.54
C THR A 87 1.27 10.65 -5.44
N THR A 88 0.07 10.32 -5.92
CA THR A 88 -1.12 11.20 -5.87
C THR A 88 -2.18 10.75 -4.87
N GLY A 89 -2.04 9.56 -4.30
CA GLY A 89 -2.96 8.98 -3.34
C GLY A 89 -2.90 7.46 -3.36
N ILE A 90 -3.94 6.81 -2.83
CA ILE A 90 -4.14 5.36 -2.94
C ILE A 90 -5.48 5.04 -3.58
N PHE A 91 -5.59 3.82 -4.10
CA PHE A 91 -6.82 3.15 -4.46
C PHE A 91 -6.91 1.82 -3.70
N LEU A 92 -8.10 1.51 -3.21
CA LEU A 92 -8.44 0.20 -2.62
C LEU A 92 -9.92 -0.10 -2.84
N ASN A 93 -10.31 -1.36 -2.66
CA ASN A 93 -11.72 -1.76 -2.58
C ASN A 93 -12.13 -1.81 -1.10
N GLU A 94 -12.95 -0.84 -0.65
CA GLU A 94 -13.40 -0.70 0.73
C GLU A 94 -14.28 -1.87 1.20
N TYR A 95 -14.87 -2.64 0.27
CA TYR A 95 -15.64 -3.85 0.56
C TYR A 95 -14.76 -5.10 0.72
N HIS A 96 -13.44 -4.99 0.52
CA HIS A 96 -12.54 -6.12 0.70
C HIS A 96 -12.59 -6.62 2.15
N PRO A 97 -12.68 -7.94 2.42
CA PRO A 97 -12.88 -8.46 3.78
C PRO A 97 -11.83 -8.03 4.81
N LEU A 98 -10.61 -7.73 4.36
CA LEU A 98 -9.55 -7.10 5.16
C LEU A 98 -10.02 -5.86 5.91
N PHE A 99 -10.82 -4.99 5.28
CA PHE A 99 -11.16 -3.68 5.81
C PHE A 99 -12.40 -3.67 6.72
N ARG A 100 -13.02 -4.82 7.01
CA ARG A 100 -14.17 -4.92 7.92
C ARG A 100 -13.90 -4.33 9.30
N GLU A 101 -12.65 -4.41 9.76
CA GLU A 101 -12.19 -3.86 11.04
C GLU A 101 -11.32 -2.62 10.89
N PHE A 102 -11.21 -2.05 9.69
CA PHE A 102 -10.43 -0.85 9.42
C PHE A 102 -11.26 0.13 8.59
N PRO A 103 -11.97 1.08 9.25
CA PRO A 103 -12.81 2.04 8.55
C PRO A 103 -12.03 2.81 7.47
N THR A 104 -12.45 2.66 6.22
CA THR A 104 -11.77 3.23 5.05
C THR A 104 -12.77 3.51 3.93
N GLU A 105 -12.29 4.27 2.95
CA GLU A 105 -12.95 4.58 1.69
C GLU A 105 -12.04 4.10 0.55
N TYR A 106 -12.53 4.15 -0.70
CA TYR A 106 -11.74 3.74 -1.88
C TYR A 106 -10.51 4.63 -2.18
N HIS A 107 -10.34 5.72 -1.44
CA HIS A 107 -9.19 6.63 -1.49
C HIS A 107 -8.60 6.90 -0.10
N SER A 108 -7.41 7.51 -0.05
CA SER A 108 -6.80 7.94 1.21
C SER A 108 -7.58 9.08 1.86
N ASN A 109 -7.63 9.08 3.20
CA ASN A 109 -8.09 10.15 4.06
C ASN A 109 -7.19 10.20 5.31
N LEU A 110 -7.40 11.10 6.27
CA LEU A 110 -6.43 11.39 7.35
C LEU A 110 -6.02 10.17 8.21
N GLN A 111 -6.89 9.17 8.37
CA GLN A 111 -6.56 7.94 9.09
C GLN A 111 -5.38 7.19 8.48
N TRP A 112 -5.18 7.33 7.16
CA TRP A 112 -4.07 6.68 6.46
C TRP A 112 -2.72 7.36 6.68
N TRP A 113 -2.67 8.57 7.24
CA TRP A 113 -1.43 9.35 7.40
C TRP A 113 -0.30 8.54 8.06
N GLU A 114 -0.62 7.85 9.17
CA GLU A 114 0.35 7.06 9.94
C GLU A 114 0.96 5.89 9.15
N LEU A 115 0.23 5.35 8.17
CA LEU A 115 0.65 4.19 7.39
C LEU A 115 1.29 4.56 6.05
N LEU A 116 0.82 5.64 5.40
CA LEU A 116 1.25 6.02 4.05
C LEU A 116 2.42 7.00 4.04
N ASN A 117 2.46 7.93 5.00
CA ASN A 117 3.37 9.06 4.91
C ASN A 117 4.83 8.59 5.05
N LYS A 118 5.66 8.87 4.04
CA LYS A 118 7.08 8.47 3.96
C LYS A 118 7.32 6.96 4.02
N ALA A 119 6.29 6.15 3.78
CA ALA A 119 6.43 4.71 3.70
C ALA A 119 6.98 4.29 2.33
N GLN A 120 7.61 3.11 2.28
CA GLN A 120 8.06 2.52 1.02
C GLN A 120 6.87 1.97 0.24
N VAL A 121 6.96 2.01 -1.09
CA VAL A 121 6.05 1.29 -1.98
C VAL A 121 6.80 0.15 -2.66
N MET A 122 6.04 -0.87 -3.02
CA MET A 122 6.47 -2.00 -3.85
C MET A 122 6.08 -1.72 -5.30
N GLN A 123 6.99 -2.02 -6.24
CA GLN A 123 6.72 -1.91 -7.66
C GLN A 123 6.35 -3.28 -8.25
N PHE A 124 5.22 -3.32 -8.97
CA PHE A 124 4.58 -4.52 -9.50
C PHE A 124 4.60 -4.55 -11.03
N THR A 125 5.54 -3.87 -11.69
CA THR A 125 5.63 -3.83 -13.15
C THR A 125 5.82 -5.22 -13.77
N ASP A 126 6.58 -6.10 -13.10
CA ASP A 126 6.84 -7.45 -13.59
C ASP A 126 5.79 -8.49 -13.12
N PHE A 127 4.80 -8.06 -12.33
CA PHE A 127 3.71 -8.94 -11.90
C PHE A 127 2.70 -9.11 -13.05
N PRO A 128 1.82 -10.13 -13.00
CA PRO A 128 0.78 -10.31 -14.00
C PRO A 128 -0.01 -9.02 -14.25
N ALA A 129 -0.40 -8.77 -15.51
CA ALA A 129 -1.13 -7.56 -15.88
C ALA A 129 -2.44 -7.39 -15.07
N THR A 130 -3.11 -8.51 -14.75
CA THR A 130 -4.34 -8.58 -13.95
C THR A 130 -4.14 -8.42 -12.45
N PHE A 131 -2.90 -8.54 -11.95
CA PHE A 131 -2.61 -8.46 -10.51
C PHE A 131 -3.04 -7.11 -9.94
N GLN A 132 -3.71 -7.07 -8.80
CA GLN A 132 -4.12 -5.80 -8.21
C GLN A 132 -3.70 -5.77 -6.73
N PRO A 133 -2.80 -4.86 -6.30
CA PRO A 133 -2.51 -4.72 -4.89
C PRO A 133 -3.76 -4.27 -4.12
N THR A 134 -3.94 -4.85 -2.93
CA THR A 134 -5.07 -4.56 -2.01
C THR A 134 -5.09 -3.10 -1.58
N VAL A 135 -3.90 -2.50 -1.38
CA VAL A 135 -3.72 -1.04 -1.24
C VAL A 135 -2.76 -0.61 -2.33
N GLN A 136 -3.30 -0.05 -3.41
CA GLN A 136 -2.56 0.47 -4.55
C GLN A 136 -2.15 1.90 -4.29
N SER A 137 -0.87 2.23 -4.43
CA SER A 137 -0.43 3.61 -4.48
C SER A 137 -0.52 4.10 -5.92
N ILE A 138 -0.95 5.34 -6.12
CA ILE A 138 -1.05 5.91 -7.47
C ILE A 138 0.22 6.72 -7.73
N ASP A 139 1.03 6.26 -8.69
CA ASP A 139 2.23 6.97 -9.14
C ASP A 139 1.85 8.24 -9.93
N THR A 140 2.81 9.15 -10.10
CA THR A 140 2.66 10.32 -10.95
C THR A 140 2.28 9.92 -12.37
N TRP A 141 1.33 10.64 -12.96
CA TRP A 141 0.79 10.38 -14.30
C TRP A 141 1.85 10.43 -15.41
N PHE A 142 3.00 11.06 -15.16
CA PHE A 142 4.13 11.11 -16.10
C PHE A 142 4.83 9.76 -16.30
N ILE A 143 4.81 8.87 -15.30
CA ILE A 143 5.49 7.56 -15.38
C ILE A 143 4.47 6.44 -15.26
N SER A 144 3.50 6.57 -14.36
CA SER A 144 2.40 5.62 -14.17
C SER A 144 2.87 4.18 -13.87
N ARG A 145 3.86 4.02 -12.98
CA ARG A 145 4.27 2.68 -12.53
C ARG A 145 3.15 2.03 -11.72
N LYS A 146 2.96 0.73 -11.92
CA LYS A 146 2.10 -0.10 -11.06
C LYS A 146 2.79 -0.30 -9.71
N ILE A 147 2.29 0.36 -8.67
CA ILE A 147 2.90 0.35 -7.33
C ILE A 147 1.84 0.17 -6.23
N GLY A 148 2.25 -0.25 -5.04
CA GLY A 148 1.34 -0.39 -3.91
C GLY A 148 2.06 -0.80 -2.63
N MET A 149 1.28 -0.99 -1.56
CA MET A 149 1.82 -1.16 -0.20
C MET A 149 1.31 -2.37 0.55
N LEU A 150 0.25 -2.99 0.07
CA LEU A 150 -0.34 -4.18 0.65
C LEU A 150 -0.90 -5.03 -0.48
N PHE A 151 -0.60 -6.33 -0.44
CA PHE A 151 -1.19 -7.28 -1.36
C PHE A 151 -1.30 -8.66 -0.72
N GLU A 152 -2.13 -9.49 -1.34
CA GLU A 152 -2.28 -10.90 -1.05
C GLU A 152 -2.01 -11.73 -2.31
N ALA A 153 -1.51 -12.95 -2.14
CA ALA A 153 -1.25 -13.87 -3.25
C ALA A 153 -1.24 -15.33 -2.77
N LYS A 154 -1.50 -16.24 -3.71
CA LYS A 154 -1.10 -17.65 -3.57
C LYS A 154 0.36 -17.77 -3.99
N VAL A 155 1.19 -18.34 -3.13
CA VAL A 155 2.62 -18.57 -3.40
C VAL A 155 2.92 -20.01 -2.99
N LEU A 156 3.46 -20.79 -3.93
CA LEU A 156 3.59 -22.24 -3.77
C LEU A 156 2.22 -22.88 -3.44
N ASN A 157 2.13 -23.68 -2.38
CA ASN A 157 0.89 -24.30 -1.92
C ASN A 157 0.13 -23.45 -0.91
N GLY A 158 0.75 -22.38 -0.41
CA GLY A 158 0.27 -21.55 0.68
C GLY A 158 -0.25 -20.19 0.23
N LYS A 159 -0.45 -19.32 1.22
CA LYS A 159 -0.99 -17.98 1.01
C LYS A 159 -0.10 -16.95 1.68
N LEU A 160 0.14 -15.86 0.97
CA LEU A 160 0.98 -14.75 1.39
C LEU A 160 0.12 -13.50 1.54
N MET A 161 0.34 -12.77 2.64
CA MET A 161 0.01 -11.35 2.73
C MET A 161 1.30 -10.59 2.99
N MET A 162 1.54 -9.49 2.27
CA MET A 162 2.78 -8.74 2.40
C MET A 162 2.50 -7.24 2.38
N THR A 163 3.13 -6.53 3.33
CA THR A 163 3.00 -5.09 3.45
C THR A 163 4.34 -4.37 3.56
N SER A 164 4.42 -3.18 2.97
CA SER A 164 5.52 -2.23 3.17
C SER A 164 5.17 -1.13 4.19
N MET A 165 3.94 -1.13 4.71
CA MET A 165 3.54 -0.26 5.82
C MET A 165 4.20 -0.75 7.11
N ASP A 166 4.70 0.17 7.93
CA ASP A 166 5.15 -0.18 9.26
C ASP A 166 3.94 -0.29 10.19
N ILE A 167 3.51 -1.54 10.41
CA ILE A 167 2.37 -1.91 11.26
C ILE A 167 2.80 -2.49 12.62
N THR A 168 4.11 -2.59 12.89
CA THR A 168 4.63 -3.31 14.06
C THR A 168 5.35 -2.42 15.06
N SER A 169 5.87 -1.25 14.66
CA SER A 169 6.58 -0.38 15.59
C SER A 169 5.65 0.39 16.52
N GLN A 170 6.05 0.52 17.80
CA GLN A 170 5.36 1.30 18.84
C GLN A 170 3.83 1.09 18.88
N PRO A 171 3.33 -0.17 18.93
CA PRO A 171 1.90 -0.47 18.84
C PRO A 171 1.07 0.17 19.97
N GLU A 172 1.69 0.53 21.09
CA GLU A 172 1.07 1.24 22.20
C GLU A 172 0.74 2.71 21.87
N LYS A 173 1.49 3.33 20.94
CA LYS A 173 1.29 4.73 20.51
C LYS A 173 0.63 4.84 19.15
N ARG A 174 0.94 3.93 18.24
CA ARG A 174 0.53 3.93 16.84
C ARG A 174 -0.77 3.15 16.66
N ILE A 175 -1.88 3.81 16.97
CA ILE A 175 -3.19 3.16 17.05
C ILE A 175 -3.70 2.68 15.68
N VAL A 176 -3.35 3.39 14.60
CA VAL A 176 -3.76 3.03 13.23
C VAL A 176 -2.99 1.80 12.77
N ALA A 177 -1.67 1.79 12.99
CA ALA A 177 -0.79 0.65 12.74
C ALA A 177 -1.25 -0.59 13.50
N ARG A 178 -1.54 -0.44 14.79
CA ARG A 178 -2.08 -1.51 15.62
C ARG A 178 -3.40 -2.06 15.07
N GLN A 179 -4.33 -1.19 14.67
CA GLN A 179 -5.60 -1.65 14.08
C GLN A 179 -5.39 -2.35 12.74
N MET A 180 -4.56 -1.81 11.84
CA MET A 180 -4.27 -2.45 10.56
C MET A 180 -3.63 -3.82 10.75
N HIS A 181 -2.71 -3.96 11.71
CA HIS A 181 -2.11 -5.25 12.04
C HIS A 181 -3.16 -6.26 12.52
N LYS A 182 -4.07 -5.84 13.40
CA LYS A 182 -5.20 -6.66 13.82
C LYS A 182 -6.06 -7.08 12.62
N ALA A 183 -6.45 -6.14 11.78
CA ALA A 183 -7.31 -6.39 10.63
C ALA A 183 -6.68 -7.41 9.67
N ILE A 184 -5.37 -7.29 9.41
CA ILE A 184 -4.59 -8.24 8.62
C ILE A 184 -4.63 -9.64 9.24
N LEU A 185 -4.27 -9.77 10.52
CA LEU A 185 -4.24 -11.08 11.19
C LEU A 185 -5.63 -11.73 11.26
N ASN A 186 -6.66 -10.97 11.61
CA ASN A 186 -8.03 -11.44 11.68
C ASN A 186 -8.52 -11.91 10.30
N TYR A 187 -8.22 -11.14 9.25
CA TYR A 187 -8.53 -11.52 7.89
C TYR A 187 -7.83 -12.83 7.48
N MET A 188 -6.51 -12.92 7.69
CA MET A 188 -5.71 -14.11 7.36
C MET A 188 -6.12 -15.38 8.11
N ASN A 189 -6.66 -15.24 9.33
CA ASN A 189 -7.20 -16.33 10.13
C ASN A 189 -8.67 -16.66 9.82
N SER A 190 -9.30 -15.97 8.86
CA SER A 190 -10.69 -16.19 8.47
C SER A 190 -10.83 -17.02 7.20
N ASP A 191 -11.99 -17.64 7.02
CA ASP A 191 -12.37 -18.32 5.77
C ASP A 191 -12.45 -17.38 4.57
N ALA A 192 -12.48 -16.06 4.79
CA ALA A 192 -12.50 -15.06 3.74
C ALA A 192 -11.12 -14.85 3.09
N PHE A 193 -10.02 -15.31 3.71
CA PHE A 193 -8.68 -15.19 3.13
C PHE A 193 -8.49 -16.16 1.96
N ARG A 194 -8.84 -15.67 0.76
CA ARG A 194 -8.89 -16.44 -0.48
C ARG A 194 -8.21 -15.68 -1.63
N PRO A 195 -6.88 -15.45 -1.56
CA PRO A 195 -6.16 -14.77 -2.62
C PRO A 195 -6.39 -15.45 -3.97
N ALA A 196 -6.69 -14.64 -4.99
CA ALA A 196 -6.99 -15.12 -6.33
C ALA A 196 -5.71 -15.39 -7.14
N ASP A 197 -4.81 -14.40 -7.15
CA ASP A 197 -3.62 -14.40 -7.99
C ASP A 197 -2.56 -15.37 -7.48
N LYS A 198 -2.01 -16.17 -8.40
CA LYS A 198 -0.83 -17.01 -8.15
C LYS A 198 0.42 -16.24 -8.54
N ILE A 199 1.34 -16.06 -7.61
CA ILE A 199 2.58 -15.31 -7.81
C ILE A 199 3.77 -16.22 -7.52
N ALA A 200 4.75 -16.20 -8.42
CA ALA A 200 5.96 -16.99 -8.29
C ALA A 200 6.85 -16.42 -7.15
N PRO A 201 7.48 -17.25 -6.31
CA PRO A 201 8.35 -16.79 -5.22
C PRO A 201 9.45 -15.82 -5.69
N GLU A 202 9.93 -15.96 -6.91
CA GLU A 202 10.97 -15.13 -7.50
C GLU A 202 10.52 -13.67 -7.67
N LEU A 203 9.23 -13.44 -7.99
CA LEU A 203 8.66 -12.10 -8.07
C LEU A 203 8.53 -11.47 -6.69
N ILE A 204 8.22 -12.25 -5.67
CA ILE A 204 8.20 -11.78 -4.27
C ILE A 204 9.62 -11.45 -3.82
N GLN A 205 10.60 -12.31 -4.11
CA GLN A 205 12.00 -12.08 -3.80
C GLN A 205 12.55 -10.83 -4.50
N ALA A 206 12.13 -10.59 -5.74
CA ALA A 206 12.53 -9.41 -6.51
C ALA A 206 12.13 -8.09 -5.81
N LEU A 207 11.06 -8.07 -5.02
CA LEU A 207 10.68 -6.88 -4.23
C LEU A 207 11.78 -6.46 -3.24
N PHE A 208 12.59 -7.41 -2.78
CA PHE A 208 13.71 -7.19 -1.85
C PHE A 208 15.07 -6.98 -2.51
N THR A 209 15.22 -7.26 -3.81
CA THR A 209 16.55 -7.28 -4.45
C THR A 209 16.63 -6.43 -5.71
N LYS A 210 15.55 -6.33 -6.50
CA LYS A 210 15.52 -5.57 -7.74
C LYS A 210 15.45 -4.07 -7.44
N VAL A 211 16.03 -3.28 -8.32
CA VAL A 211 16.04 -1.81 -8.32
C VAL A 211 15.50 -1.37 -9.67
N ALA A 212 14.58 -0.41 -9.72
CA ALA A 212 13.91 -0.02 -10.97
C ALA A 212 14.84 0.79 -11.88
N GLY A 213 15.84 1.45 -11.30
CA GLY A 213 16.73 2.38 -11.99
C GLY A 213 16.11 3.77 -12.16
N ASP A 214 16.90 4.71 -12.67
CA ASP A 214 16.48 6.10 -12.80
C ASP A 214 15.50 6.30 -13.96
N VAL A 215 14.55 7.20 -13.74
CA VAL A 215 13.62 7.65 -14.78
C VAL A 215 14.37 8.57 -15.73
N LYS A 216 14.40 8.23 -17.02
CA LYS A 216 14.98 9.10 -18.05
C LYS A 216 14.09 10.34 -18.21
N SER A 217 14.52 11.46 -17.63
CA SER A 217 13.77 12.73 -17.61
C SER A 217 14.05 13.63 -18.83
N TYR A 218 14.73 13.12 -19.86
CA TYR A 218 15.05 13.87 -21.07
C TYR A 218 14.63 13.09 -22.30
N THR A 219 14.04 13.81 -23.25
CA THR A 219 13.74 13.30 -24.59
C THR A 219 14.59 14.05 -25.61
N LYS A 220 14.95 13.37 -26.71
CA LYS A 220 15.54 14.00 -27.91
C LYS A 220 14.46 14.46 -28.88
N ASP A 221 13.21 14.16 -28.59
CA ASP A 221 12.06 14.50 -29.40
C ASP A 221 11.66 15.97 -29.17
N SER A 222 11.16 16.61 -30.22
CA SER A 222 10.63 17.97 -30.12
C SER A 222 9.37 17.96 -29.25
N PRO A 223 9.11 18.99 -28.43
CA PRO A 223 7.80 19.19 -27.81
C PRO A 223 6.69 19.07 -28.85
N ASP A 224 5.52 18.51 -28.49
CA ASP A 224 4.41 18.30 -29.44
C ASP A 224 3.97 19.61 -30.11
N GLU A 225 4.13 20.75 -29.44
CA GLU A 225 3.89 22.10 -29.97
C GLU A 225 4.82 22.49 -31.13
N LEU A 226 6.01 21.86 -31.19
CA LEU A 226 7.04 22.10 -32.20
C LEU A 226 7.13 20.96 -33.23
N LYS A 227 6.29 19.92 -33.10
CA LYS A 227 6.21 18.87 -34.10
C LYS A 227 5.50 19.40 -35.35
N PRO A 228 5.98 19.07 -36.56
CA PRO A 228 5.26 19.42 -37.78
C PRO A 228 3.85 18.83 -37.72
N LYS A 229 2.83 19.65 -37.98
CA LYS A 229 1.46 19.13 -38.13
C LYS A 229 1.47 18.14 -39.29
N ILE A 230 1.12 16.90 -39.01
CA ILE A 230 0.93 15.89 -40.05
C ILE A 230 -0.38 16.28 -40.75
N ASN A 231 -0.26 16.75 -41.99
CA ASN A 231 -1.40 17.06 -42.87
C ASN A 231 -2.11 15.79 -43.33
#